data_AF-A0A4R8GXT8-F1
#
_entry.id   AF-A0A4R8GXT8-F1
#
_cell.length_a   1.000
_cell.length_b   1.000
_cell.length_c   1.000
_cell.angle_alpha   90.00
_cell.angle_beta   90.00
_cell.angle_gamma   90.00
#
_symmetry.space_group_name_H-M   'P 1'
#
loop_
_entity.id
_entity.type
_entity.pdbx_description
1 polymer ?
#
loop_
_entity_poly.entity_id
_entity_poly.type
_entity_poly.pdbx_seq_one_letter_code
_entity_poly.pdbx_strand_id
1 'polypeptide(L)'
;MGISIKELTANNSSVINKLIAIESEAFGEGGLNYWGIVPMIYHGAVYVIFMDKEPVGLVEYMRDIRQSTTAYLYGLAIEKEYRKQGLATKLLEYSLAKISKQGIQKVELTVDPNNESAIYLYQNKFGFKEVEYRKNEYGIGEDRLIMELEF
;
A
#
# COMPACT_ATOMS: atom_id res chain seq x y z
N MET A 1 -17.30 -13.94 10.79
CA MET A 1 -16.54 -13.36 9.67
C MET A 1 -15.09 -13.76 9.83
N GLY A 2 -14.53 -14.47 8.85
CA GLY A 2 -13.13 -14.87 8.81
C GLY A 2 -12.30 -13.82 8.07
N ILE A 3 -11.17 -13.42 8.65
CA ILE A 3 -10.19 -12.54 7.99
C ILE A 3 -9.10 -13.41 7.38
N SER A 4 -8.71 -13.13 6.14
CA SER A 4 -7.51 -13.73 5.53
C SER A 4 -6.73 -12.71 4.71
N ILE A 5 -5.41 -12.88 4.60
CA ILE A 5 -4.53 -12.03 3.77
C ILE A 5 -3.78 -12.94 2.80
N LYS A 6 -3.73 -12.54 1.53
CA LYS A 6 -3.05 -13.28 0.46
C LYS A 6 -2.29 -12.35 -0.45
N GLU A 7 -1.15 -12.82 -0.96
CA GLU A 7 -0.49 -12.21 -2.11
C GLU A 7 -1.24 -12.60 -3.38
N LEU A 8 -1.45 -11.63 -4.27
CA LEU A 8 -1.94 -11.91 -5.63
C LEU A 8 -0.74 -12.20 -6.53
N THR A 9 -0.71 -13.41 -7.08
CA THR A 9 0.35 -13.87 -8.00
C THR A 9 -0.19 -14.24 -9.39
N ALA A 10 -1.48 -13.93 -9.65
CA ALA A 10 -2.15 -14.23 -10.89
C ALA A 10 -3.25 -13.22 -11.17
N ASN A 11 -3.53 -12.99 -12.45
CA ASN A 11 -4.59 -12.11 -12.90
C ASN A 11 -5.98 -12.74 -12.66
N ASN A 12 -6.65 -12.29 -11.58
CA ASN A 12 -8.05 -12.62 -11.30
C ASN A 12 -8.93 -11.37 -11.50
N SER A 13 -9.59 -11.28 -12.65
CA SER A 13 -10.37 -10.10 -13.04
C SER A 13 -11.45 -9.70 -12.03
N SER A 14 -12.09 -10.65 -11.35
CA SER A 14 -13.14 -10.32 -10.37
C SER A 14 -12.54 -9.63 -9.15
N VAL A 15 -11.42 -10.13 -8.64
CA VAL A 15 -10.70 -9.51 -7.52
C VAL A 15 -10.14 -8.16 -7.95
N ILE A 16 -9.47 -8.08 -9.11
CA ILE A 16 -8.84 -6.85 -9.59
C ILE A 16 -9.89 -5.75 -9.81
N ASN A 17 -11.05 -6.05 -10.38
CA ASN A 17 -12.11 -5.06 -10.55
C ASN A 17 -12.58 -4.46 -9.21
N LYS A 18 -12.64 -5.29 -8.15
CA LYS A 18 -12.96 -4.81 -6.80
C LYS A 18 -11.83 -3.96 -6.22
N LEU A 19 -10.58 -4.33 -6.45
CA LEU A 19 -9.42 -3.54 -6.05
C LEU A 19 -9.38 -2.16 -6.72
N ILE A 20 -9.63 -2.09 -8.03
CA ILE A 20 -9.71 -0.82 -8.77
C ILE A 20 -10.78 0.10 -8.17
N ALA A 21 -11.91 -0.45 -7.74
CA ALA A 21 -12.96 0.34 -7.08
C ALA A 21 -12.49 0.91 -5.73
N ILE A 22 -11.74 0.13 -4.94
CA ILE A 22 -11.16 0.57 -3.66
C ILE A 22 -10.09 1.64 -3.89
N GLU A 23 -9.21 1.43 -4.87
CA GLU A 23 -8.16 2.36 -5.30
C GLU A 23 -8.74 3.69 -5.76
N SER A 24 -9.76 3.65 -6.63
CA SER A 24 -10.42 4.85 -7.13
C SER A 24 -11.14 5.62 -6.01
N GLU A 25 -11.77 4.92 -5.06
CA GLU A 25 -12.37 5.57 -3.87
C GLU A 25 -11.30 6.22 -2.97
N ALA A 26 -10.13 5.60 -2.84
CA ALA A 26 -9.07 6.06 -1.94
C ALA A 26 -8.21 7.18 -2.53
N PHE A 27 -7.88 7.10 -3.82
CA PHE A 27 -6.82 7.89 -4.44
C PHE A 27 -7.27 8.67 -5.70
N GLY A 28 -8.52 8.51 -6.16
CA GLY A 28 -9.02 9.21 -7.33
C GLY A 28 -8.14 8.95 -8.57
N GLU A 29 -7.58 10.01 -9.17
CA GLU A 29 -6.68 9.91 -10.32
C GLU A 29 -5.34 9.25 -9.99
N GLY A 30 -4.93 9.21 -8.72
CA GLY A 30 -3.72 8.54 -8.27
C GLY A 30 -3.87 7.03 -8.06
N GLY A 31 -5.09 6.49 -8.13
CA GLY A 31 -5.34 5.06 -7.98
C GLY A 31 -4.95 4.28 -9.22
N LEU A 32 -4.48 3.04 -9.05
CA LEU A 32 -4.18 2.16 -10.16
C LEU A 32 -5.45 1.61 -10.78
N ASN A 33 -5.42 1.57 -12.11
CA ASN A 33 -6.35 0.80 -12.89
C ASN A 33 -5.77 -0.59 -13.21
N TYR A 34 -6.44 -1.33 -14.09
CA TYR A 34 -6.03 -2.66 -14.51
C TYR A 34 -4.59 -2.71 -15.06
N TRP A 35 -4.16 -1.66 -15.76
CA TRP A 35 -2.82 -1.53 -16.34
C TRP A 35 -1.74 -1.20 -15.30
N GLY A 36 -2.11 -0.75 -14.10
CA GLY A 36 -1.18 -0.56 -12.98
C GLY A 36 -1.09 -1.79 -12.09
N ILE A 37 -2.23 -2.36 -11.69
CA ILE A 37 -2.29 -3.50 -10.78
C ILE A 37 -1.66 -4.75 -11.40
N VAL A 38 -1.93 -5.05 -12.67
CA VAL A 38 -1.43 -6.29 -13.31
C VAL A 38 0.10 -6.32 -13.37
N PRO A 39 0.81 -5.26 -13.79
CA PRO A 39 2.27 -5.22 -13.68
C PRO A 39 2.77 -5.37 -12.23
N MET A 40 2.10 -4.78 -11.25
CA MET A 40 2.49 -4.94 -9.84
C MET A 40 2.33 -6.37 -9.33
N ILE A 41 1.29 -7.10 -9.78
CA ILE A 41 1.11 -8.52 -9.48
C ILE A 41 2.31 -9.36 -9.97
N TYR A 42 2.89 -9.04 -11.13
CA TYR A 42 3.94 -9.85 -11.74
C TYR A 42 5.38 -9.37 -11.47
N HIS A 43 5.56 -8.08 -11.18
CA HIS A 43 6.89 -7.46 -11.05
C HIS A 43 7.10 -6.71 -9.72
N GLY A 44 6.01 -6.42 -9.00
CA GLY A 44 6.02 -5.84 -7.67
C GLY A 44 5.54 -6.86 -6.64
N ALA A 45 4.72 -6.40 -5.69
CA ALA A 45 3.93 -7.27 -4.83
C ALA A 45 2.58 -6.61 -4.52
N VAL A 46 1.50 -7.39 -4.59
CA VAL A 46 0.15 -6.94 -4.22
C VAL A 46 -0.40 -7.89 -3.17
N TYR A 47 -0.66 -7.38 -1.96
CA TYR A 47 -1.29 -8.14 -0.89
C TYR A 47 -2.69 -7.64 -0.66
N VAL A 48 -3.64 -8.57 -0.50
CA VAL A 48 -5.07 -8.28 -0.37
C VAL A 48 -5.59 -8.88 0.92
N ILE A 49 -6.36 -8.08 1.66
CA ILE A 49 -7.10 -8.54 2.83
C ILE A 49 -8.55 -8.85 2.43
N PHE A 50 -9.01 -10.02 2.86
CA PHE A 50 -10.34 -10.54 2.56
C PHE A 50 -11.17 -10.64 3.83
N MET A 51 -12.44 -10.23 3.73
CA MET A 51 -13.49 -10.55 4.69
C MET A 51 -14.34 -11.67 4.11
N ASP A 52 -14.24 -12.84 4.73
CA ASP A 52 -14.74 -14.11 4.21
C ASP A 52 -14.16 -14.42 2.81
N LYS A 53 -14.88 -14.08 1.73
CA LYS A 53 -14.43 -14.25 0.34
C LYS A 53 -14.28 -12.94 -0.43
N GLU A 54 -14.69 -11.82 0.17
CA GLU A 54 -14.69 -10.52 -0.49
C GLU A 54 -13.37 -9.78 -0.22
N PRO A 55 -12.67 -9.27 -1.25
CA PRO A 55 -11.51 -8.42 -1.04
C PRO A 55 -11.97 -7.05 -0.57
N VAL A 56 -11.45 -6.61 0.57
CA VAL A 56 -11.87 -5.35 1.25
C VAL A 56 -10.71 -4.37 1.44
N GLY A 57 -9.54 -4.69 0.90
CA GLY A 57 -8.39 -3.79 0.94
C GLY A 57 -7.14 -4.40 0.33
N LEU A 58 -6.18 -3.54 0.03
CA LEU A 58 -4.93 -3.87 -0.64
C LEU A 58 -3.75 -3.04 -0.13
N VAL A 59 -2.56 -3.59 -0.33
CA VAL A 59 -1.29 -2.88 -0.24
C VAL A 59 -0.39 -3.33 -1.38
N GLU A 60 0.30 -2.36 -1.95
CA GLU A 60 1.03 -2.51 -3.20
C GLU A 60 2.46 -2.00 -3.07
N TYR A 61 3.39 -2.78 -3.62
CA TYR A 61 4.81 -2.46 -3.58
C TYR A 61 5.43 -2.57 -4.96
N MET A 62 6.32 -1.64 -5.30
CA MET A 62 7.27 -1.78 -6.39
C MET A 62 8.70 -1.88 -5.85
N ARG A 63 9.57 -2.62 -6.53
CA ARG A 63 11.00 -2.66 -6.17
C ARG A 63 11.73 -1.52 -6.86
N ASP A 64 12.59 -0.82 -6.12
CA ASP A 64 13.43 0.23 -6.70
C ASP A 64 14.54 -0.40 -7.57
N ILE A 65 14.69 0.08 -8.80
CA ILE A 65 15.67 -0.46 -9.77
C ILE A 65 17.11 -0.01 -9.49
N ARG A 66 17.29 1.13 -8.81
CA ARG A 66 18.58 1.72 -8.45
C ARG A 66 19.04 1.22 -7.07
N GLN A 67 18.11 0.87 -6.21
CA GLN A 67 18.34 0.31 -4.88
C GLN A 67 17.53 -0.99 -4.73
N SER A 68 18.07 -2.11 -5.23
CA SER A 68 17.34 -3.37 -5.35
C SER A 68 16.84 -3.97 -4.03
N THR A 69 17.35 -3.51 -2.88
CA THR A 69 16.90 -3.87 -1.53
C THR A 69 15.87 -2.89 -0.97
N THR A 70 15.40 -1.91 -1.74
CA THR A 70 14.35 -0.96 -1.36
C THR A 70 13.06 -1.30 -2.09
N ALA A 71 11.95 -1.32 -1.34
CA ALA A 71 10.61 -1.34 -1.90
C ALA A 71 9.94 0.03 -1.69
N TYR A 72 9.18 0.47 -2.67
CA TYR A 72 8.31 1.63 -2.56
C TYR A 72 6.88 1.13 -2.34
N LEU A 73 6.29 1.46 -1.19
CA LEU A 73 4.87 1.20 -0.90
C LEU A 73 4.05 2.23 -1.66
N TYR A 74 3.39 1.79 -2.73
CA TYR A 74 2.65 2.63 -3.64
C TYR A 74 1.30 3.06 -3.07
N GLY A 75 0.50 2.08 -2.62
CA GLY A 75 -0.84 2.29 -2.11
C GLY A 75 -1.13 1.37 -0.94
N LEU A 76 -1.90 1.88 0.03
CA LEU A 76 -2.55 1.12 1.10
C LEU A 76 -3.97 1.65 1.26
N ALA A 77 -4.96 0.82 0.93
CA ALA A 77 -6.35 1.21 1.00
C ALA A 77 -7.23 0.10 1.60
N ILE A 78 -8.20 0.52 2.42
CA ILE A 78 -9.27 -0.33 2.95
C ILE A 78 -10.60 0.27 2.49
N GLU A 79 -11.49 -0.59 2.02
CA GLU A 79 -12.86 -0.23 1.64
C GLU A 79 -13.56 0.50 2.79
N LYS A 80 -14.27 1.59 2.49
CA LYS A 80 -14.83 2.52 3.48
C LYS A 80 -15.63 1.86 4.61
N GLU A 81 -16.44 0.86 4.29
CA GLU A 81 -17.29 0.12 5.24
C GLU A 81 -16.47 -0.72 6.24
N TYR A 82 -15.24 -1.07 5.89
CA TYR A 82 -14.33 -1.91 6.67
C TYR A 82 -13.22 -1.12 7.39
N ARG A 83 -13.23 0.22 7.29
CA ARG A 83 -12.27 1.09 7.97
C ARG A 83 -12.49 1.11 9.49
N LYS A 84 -11.48 1.58 10.24
CA LYS A 84 -11.48 1.67 11.72
C LYS A 84 -11.60 0.33 12.47
N GLN A 85 -11.38 -0.79 11.77
CA GLN A 85 -11.39 -2.15 12.34
C GLN A 85 -9.97 -2.77 12.48
N GLY A 86 -8.92 -1.96 12.30
CA GLY A 86 -7.52 -2.42 12.36
C GLY A 86 -7.05 -3.24 11.14
N LEU A 87 -7.84 -3.30 10.07
CA LEU A 87 -7.50 -4.06 8.87
C LEU A 87 -6.25 -3.53 8.14
N ALA A 88 -6.09 -2.22 8.03
CA ALA A 88 -4.90 -1.60 7.46
C ALA A 88 -3.63 -2.01 8.23
N THR A 89 -3.69 -2.01 9.56
CA THR A 89 -2.58 -2.48 10.41
C THR A 89 -2.27 -3.95 10.15
N LYS A 90 -3.27 -4.84 10.15
CA LYS A 90 -3.06 -6.28 9.89
C LYS A 90 -2.46 -6.52 8.51
N LEU A 91 -2.94 -5.82 7.50
CA LEU A 91 -2.46 -5.94 6.12
C LEU A 91 -1.02 -5.45 5.98
N LEU A 92 -0.72 -4.27 6.54
CA LEU A 92 0.62 -3.70 6.48
C LEU A 92 1.62 -4.57 7.26
N GLU A 93 1.29 -5.01 8.47
CA GLU A 93 2.12 -5.92 9.28
C GLU A 93 2.45 -7.21 8.53
N TYR A 94 1.43 -7.86 7.94
CA TYR A 94 1.62 -9.07 7.14
C TYR A 94 2.54 -8.82 5.96
N SER A 95 2.29 -7.76 5.18
CA SER A 95 3.03 -7.49 3.96
C SER A 95 4.49 -7.10 4.22
N LEU A 96 4.76 -6.26 5.24
CA LEU A 96 6.12 -5.92 5.67
C LEU A 96 6.92 -7.15 6.11
N ALA A 97 6.29 -8.05 6.89
CA ALA A 97 6.90 -9.31 7.31
C ALA A 97 7.19 -10.27 6.14
N LYS A 98 6.48 -10.14 5.02
CA LYS A 98 6.71 -10.93 3.80
C LYS A 98 7.84 -10.35 2.96
N ILE A 99 7.81 -9.06 2.66
CA ILE A 99 8.80 -8.43 1.77
C ILE A 99 10.20 -8.36 2.41
N SER A 100 10.31 -8.20 3.73
CA SER A 100 11.60 -8.26 4.45
C SER A 100 12.28 -9.62 4.26
N LYS A 101 11.52 -10.71 4.32
CA LYS A 101 12.02 -12.07 4.05
C LYS A 101 12.45 -12.31 2.59
N GLN A 102 12.09 -11.40 1.67
CA GLN A 102 12.49 -11.42 0.27
C GLN A 102 13.74 -10.55 0.00
N GLY A 103 14.46 -10.15 1.05
CA GLY A 103 15.71 -9.37 0.94
C GLY A 103 15.50 -7.87 0.78
N ILE A 104 14.28 -7.37 0.97
CA ILE A 104 14.05 -5.93 1.13
C ILE A 104 14.58 -5.54 2.53
N GLN A 105 15.34 -4.46 2.57
CA GLN A 105 15.96 -3.88 3.77
C GLN A 105 15.33 -2.53 4.13
N LYS A 106 14.71 -1.85 3.16
CA LYS A 106 14.07 -0.56 3.34
C LYS A 106 12.74 -0.47 2.60
N VAL A 107 11.76 0.18 3.21
CA VAL A 107 10.50 0.58 2.57
C VAL A 107 10.38 2.09 2.58
N GLU A 108 10.14 2.69 1.42
CA GLU A 108 9.83 4.11 1.27
C GLU A 108 8.34 4.28 0.88
N LEU A 109 7.71 5.36 1.32
CA LEU A 109 6.39 5.78 0.88
C LEU A 109 6.26 7.30 0.86
N THR A 110 5.23 7.80 0.18
CA THR A 110 4.75 9.16 0.36
C THR A 110 3.37 9.18 1.02
N VAL A 111 3.07 10.24 1.76
CA VAL A 111 1.75 10.46 2.35
C VAL A 111 1.40 11.95 2.30
N ASP A 112 0.12 12.28 2.12
CA ASP A 112 -0.36 13.65 2.26
C ASP A 112 -0.06 14.16 3.68
N PRO A 113 0.58 15.34 3.86
CA PRO A 113 0.87 15.91 5.17
C PRO A 113 -0.34 16.07 6.09
N ASN A 114 -1.54 16.19 5.53
CA ASN A 114 -2.80 16.33 6.27
C ASN A 114 -3.46 14.99 6.62
N ASN A 115 -2.91 13.86 6.15
CA ASN A 115 -3.44 12.53 6.45
C ASN A 115 -2.91 12.00 7.79
N GLU A 116 -3.34 12.66 8.88
CA GLU A 116 -2.93 12.34 10.25
C GLU A 116 -3.13 10.86 10.60
N SER A 117 -4.20 10.24 10.09
CA SER A 117 -4.48 8.82 10.34
C SER A 117 -3.44 7.89 9.72
N ALA A 118 -2.98 8.17 8.49
CA ALA A 118 -1.95 7.37 7.84
C ALA A 118 -0.58 7.63 8.47
N ILE A 119 -0.25 8.88 8.76
CA ILE A 119 1.00 9.26 9.44
C ILE A 119 1.10 8.55 10.79
N TYR A 120 0.03 8.57 11.61
CA TYR A 120 -0.01 7.87 12.89
C TYR A 120 0.15 6.35 12.72
N LEU A 121 -0.47 5.75 11.70
CA LEU A 121 -0.30 4.34 11.40
C LEU A 121 1.18 4.03 11.11
N TYR A 122 1.79 4.75 10.17
CA TYR A 122 3.17 4.51 9.76
C TYR A 122 4.17 4.75 10.89
N GLN A 123 4.10 5.89 11.58
CA GLN A 123 5.04 6.24 12.65
C GLN A 123 4.82 5.40 13.91
N ASN A 124 3.61 5.43 14.48
CA ASN A 124 3.38 4.91 15.82
C ASN A 124 3.19 3.39 15.87
N LYS A 125 2.79 2.76 14.76
CA LYS A 125 2.60 1.29 14.72
C LYS A 125 3.74 0.55 14.05
N PHE A 126 4.39 1.15 13.06
CA PHE A 126 5.39 0.47 12.26
C PHE A 126 6.79 1.08 12.34
N GLY A 127 6.95 2.25 12.95
CA GLY A 127 8.26 2.87 13.13
C GLY A 127 8.82 3.56 11.89
N PHE A 128 7.98 3.87 10.90
CA PHE A 128 8.40 4.73 9.79
C PHE A 128 8.84 6.09 10.32
N LYS A 129 9.88 6.64 9.73
CA LYS A 129 10.41 7.96 10.06
C LYS A 129 10.15 8.90 8.89
N GLU A 130 9.73 10.12 9.19
CA GLU A 130 9.72 11.20 8.20
C GLU A 130 11.16 11.57 7.83
N VAL A 131 11.46 11.62 6.53
CA VAL A 131 12.81 11.91 6.04
C VAL A 131 12.86 13.17 5.18
N GLU A 132 11.76 13.54 4.53
CA GLU A 132 11.71 14.67 3.61
C GLU A 132 10.28 15.20 3.43
N TYR A 133 10.15 16.52 3.25
CA TYR A 133 8.93 17.16 2.76
C TYR A 133 9.15 17.59 1.30
N ARG A 134 8.29 17.13 0.40
CA ARG A 134 8.34 17.50 -1.02
C ARG A 134 7.11 18.30 -1.40
N LYS A 135 7.34 19.52 -1.86
CA LYS A 135 6.28 20.44 -2.29
C LYS A 135 5.89 20.15 -3.74
N ASN A 136 4.59 20.10 -4.02
CA ASN A 136 4.00 19.83 -5.33
C ASN A 136 4.51 18.52 -5.99
N GLU A 137 4.80 17.48 -5.20
CA GLU A 137 5.40 16.23 -5.67
C GLU A 137 4.56 15.55 -6.76
N TYR A 138 3.22 15.59 -6.61
CA TYR A 138 2.29 15.05 -7.61
C TYR A 138 1.50 16.13 -8.36
N GLY A 139 2.02 17.37 -8.38
CA GLY A 139 1.37 18.51 -9.04
C GLY A 139 1.09 19.67 -8.08
N ILE A 140 0.55 20.76 -8.61
CA ILE A 140 0.32 21.99 -7.83
C ILE A 140 -0.63 21.71 -6.66
N GLY A 141 -0.17 21.91 -5.43
CA GLY A 141 -0.92 21.67 -4.20
C GLY A 141 -0.84 20.25 -3.65
N GLU A 142 -0.23 19.32 -4.39
CA GLU A 142 -0.06 17.92 -3.98
C GLU A 142 1.28 17.72 -3.26
N ASP A 143 1.38 18.29 -2.07
CA ASP A 143 2.54 18.15 -1.20
C ASP A 143 2.59 16.73 -0.60
N ARG A 144 3.80 16.26 -0.30
CA ARG A 144 4.02 14.91 0.23
C ARG A 144 5.08 14.89 1.33
N LEU A 145 4.77 14.17 2.40
CA LEU A 145 5.75 13.70 3.37
C LEU A 145 6.31 12.36 2.90
N ILE A 146 7.64 12.28 2.80
CA ILE A 146 8.36 11.05 2.50
C ILE A 146 8.69 10.36 3.80
N MET A 147 8.40 9.07 3.86
CA MET A 147 8.64 8.26 5.04
C MET A 147 9.40 6.98 4.70
N GLU A 148 10.31 6.58 5.58
CA GLU A 148 11.12 5.38 5.42
C GLU A 148 11.04 4.46 6.65
N LEU A 149 11.05 3.15 6.40
CA LEU A 149 11.22 2.10 7.39
C LEU A 149 12.42 1.24 6.99
N GLU A 150 13.37 1.07 7.90
CA GLU A 150 14.45 0.09 7.78
C GLU A 150 14.11 -1.15 8.62
N PHE A 151 14.40 -2.34 8.09
CA PHE A 151 14.13 -3.63 8.74
C PHE A 151 15.24 -4.09 9.69
#